data_AF-A0A7S3APR7-F1
#
_entry.id   AF-A0A7S3APR7-F1
#
_cell.length_a   1.000
_cell.length_b   1.000
_cell.length_c   1.000
_cell.angle_alpha   90.00
_cell.angle_beta   90.00
_cell.angle_gamma   90.00
#
_symmetry.space_group_name_H-M   'P 1'
#
loop_
_entity.id
_entity.type
_entity.pdbx_description
1 polymer ?
#
loop_
_entity_poly.entity_id
_entity_poly.type
_entity_poly.pdbx_seq_one_letter_code
_entity_poly.pdbx_strand_id
1 'polypeptide(L)'
;RGLVRGGVLDCEKALPSNKSLVGKFDLVRRTQPLLIFASGGHKPKQVPANSVGSAYAVMAWVKPKAEPHVRSITSQKQLQGYCGGRRTCLITRLPADSIILEQLARNFRTVEVLSLGEEP
;
A
#
# COMPACT_ATOMS: atom_id res chain seq x y z
N ARG A 1 8.71 13.69 8.77
CA ARG A 1 7.65 13.59 7.73
C ARG A 1 6.68 12.49 8.18
N GLY A 2 5.37 12.76 8.25
CA GLY A 2 4.38 11.82 8.79
C GLY A 2 4.22 10.53 7.97
N LEU A 3 3.74 9.46 8.62
CA LEU A 3 3.53 8.13 8.04
C LEU A 3 2.51 8.14 6.88
N VAL A 4 1.58 9.08 6.92
CA VAL A 4 0.46 9.23 5.97
C VAL A 4 0.48 10.66 5.44
N ARG A 5 0.19 10.83 4.15
CA ARG A 5 -0.01 12.14 3.52
C ARG A 5 -1.46 12.25 3.04
N GLY A 6 -2.06 13.42 3.23
CA GLY A 6 -3.39 13.75 2.71
C GLY A 6 -3.30 14.64 1.49
N GLY A 7 -4.32 14.58 0.64
CA GLY A 7 -4.49 15.43 -0.53
C GLY A 7 -5.91 15.33 -1.06
N VAL A 8 -6.30 16.29 -1.90
CA VAL A 8 -7.61 16.32 -2.56
C VAL A 8 -7.40 16.04 -4.05
N LEU A 9 -8.31 15.27 -4.62
CA LEU A 9 -8.27 14.84 -6.01
C LEU A 9 -9.67 15.00 -6.58
N ASP A 10 -9.77 15.55 -7.79
CA ASP A 10 -11.01 15.49 -8.55
C ASP A 10 -11.18 14.07 -9.10
N CYS A 11 -12.13 13.32 -8.53
CA CYS A 11 -12.39 11.94 -8.91
C CYS A 11 -13.12 11.80 -10.25
N GLU A 12 -13.73 12.88 -10.74
CA GLU A 12 -14.49 12.92 -11.99
C GLU A 12 -13.64 13.33 -13.19
N LYS A 13 -12.52 14.03 -12.95
CA LYS A 13 -11.60 14.41 -14.00
C LYS A 13 -11.15 13.19 -14.81
N ALA A 14 -11.30 13.29 -16.13
CA ALA A 14 -10.85 12.26 -17.05
C ALA A 14 -9.32 12.09 -16.99
N LEU A 15 -8.87 10.86 -16.82
CA LEU A 15 -7.47 10.48 -16.94
C LEU A 15 -7.10 10.36 -18.43
N PRO A 16 -5.79 10.28 -18.79
CA PRO A 16 -5.35 10.01 -20.16
C PRO A 16 -5.95 8.72 -20.77
N SER A 17 -6.45 7.82 -19.94
CA SER A 17 -7.18 6.62 -20.38
C SER A 17 -8.67 6.86 -20.69
N ASN A 18 -9.14 8.11 -20.73
CA ASN A 18 -10.55 8.53 -20.87
C ASN A 18 -11.50 7.99 -19.78
N LYS A 19 -10.97 7.45 -18.68
CA LYS A 19 -11.74 7.00 -17.51
C LYS A 19 -11.58 7.98 -16.35
N SER A 20 -12.62 8.15 -15.54
CA SER A 20 -12.51 8.82 -14.24
C SER A 20 -11.76 7.95 -13.23
N LEU A 21 -11.31 8.52 -12.11
CA LEU A 21 -10.71 7.73 -11.02
C LEU A 21 -11.70 6.71 -10.46
N VAL A 22 -12.98 7.08 -10.38
CA VAL A 22 -14.07 6.18 -9.97
C VAL A 22 -14.14 4.97 -10.89
N GLY A 23 -14.23 5.19 -12.21
CA GLY A 23 -14.35 4.08 -13.18
C GLY A 23 -13.07 3.25 -13.32
N LYS A 24 -11.89 3.85 -13.12
CA LYS A 24 -10.62 3.13 -13.19
C LYS A 24 -10.40 2.20 -12.00
N PHE A 25 -10.80 2.64 -10.80
CA PHE A 25 -10.56 1.89 -9.57
C PHE A 25 -11.77 1.15 -9.01
N ASP A 26 -12.93 1.28 -9.68
CA ASP A 26 -14.19 0.67 -9.26
C ASP A 26 -14.64 1.19 -7.88
N LEU A 27 -14.63 2.52 -7.72
CA LEU A 27 -15.01 3.18 -6.47
C LEU A 27 -16.52 3.35 -6.39
N VAL A 28 -17.08 3.18 -5.20
CA VAL A 28 -18.53 3.23 -4.97
C VAL A 28 -18.96 4.62 -4.51
N ARG A 29 -19.78 5.28 -5.33
CA ARG A 29 -20.31 6.64 -5.10
C ARG A 29 -21.48 6.72 -4.12
N ARG A 30 -21.38 6.07 -2.95
CA ARG A 30 -22.44 6.14 -1.93
C ARG A 30 -22.30 7.35 -1.00
N THR A 31 -21.11 7.94 -0.92
CA THR A 31 -20.81 9.06 -0.01
C THR A 31 -19.88 10.06 -0.71
N GLN A 32 -20.03 11.34 -0.40
CA GLN A 32 -19.07 12.39 -0.77
C GLN A 32 -18.67 13.18 0.49
N PRO A 33 -17.38 13.48 0.71
CA PRO A 33 -16.23 13.12 -0.13
C PRO A 33 -15.89 11.62 -0.09
N LEU A 34 -15.31 11.10 -1.19
CA LEU A 34 -14.75 9.74 -1.22
C LEU A 34 -13.38 9.76 -0.54
N LEU A 35 -13.21 8.99 0.53
CA LEU A 35 -11.90 8.75 1.12
C LEU A 35 -11.24 7.57 0.44
N ILE A 36 -10.08 7.81 -0.17
CA ILE A 36 -9.30 6.82 -0.91
C ILE A 36 -7.95 6.67 -0.22
N PHE A 37 -7.57 5.42 0.05
CA PHE A 37 -6.24 5.07 0.50
C PHE A 37 -5.42 4.51 -0.66
N ALA A 38 -4.24 5.09 -0.86
CA ALA A 38 -3.25 4.61 -1.80
C ALA A 38 -1.94 4.35 -1.05
N SER A 39 -1.40 3.14 -1.19
CA SER A 39 -0.07 2.77 -0.73
C SER A 39 0.77 2.29 -1.91
N GLY A 40 2.08 2.49 -1.84
CA GLY A 40 3.01 2.05 -2.89
C GLY A 40 2.80 0.58 -3.24
N GLY A 41 2.71 0.27 -4.53
CA GLY A 41 2.54 -1.10 -5.03
C GLY A 41 1.12 -1.66 -4.99
N HIS A 42 0.19 -1.06 -4.24
CA HIS A 42 -1.19 -1.56 -4.13
C HIS A 42 -2.18 -0.74 -4.96
N LYS A 43 -3.18 -1.41 -5.51
CA LYS A 43 -4.34 -0.73 -6.14
C LYS A 43 -5.01 0.15 -5.07
N PRO A 44 -5.26 1.44 -5.35
CA PRO A 44 -6.00 2.32 -4.45
C PRO A 44 -7.35 1.69 -4.03
N LYS A 45 -7.73 1.88 -2.77
CA LYS A 45 -8.97 1.35 -2.19
C LYS A 45 -9.75 2.44 -1.50
N GLN A 46 -11.07 2.37 -1.58
CA GLN A 46 -11.96 3.22 -0.79
C GLN A 46 -11.88 2.84 0.69
N VAL A 47 -11.81 3.84 1.57
CA VAL A 47 -11.89 3.63 3.02
C VAL A 47 -13.31 3.15 3.36
N PRO A 48 -13.48 2.04 4.09
CA PRO A 48 -14.79 1.52 4.47
C PRO A 48 -15.60 2.54 5.27
N ALA A 49 -16.91 2.64 5.02
CA ALA A 49 -17.78 3.64 5.63
C ALA A 49 -17.74 3.64 7.17
N ASN A 50 -17.63 2.46 7.81
CA ASN A 50 -17.50 2.32 9.25
C ASN A 50 -16.22 2.98 9.82
N SER A 51 -15.21 3.19 8.98
CA SER A 51 -13.94 3.81 9.34
C SER A 51 -13.90 5.32 9.04
N VAL A 52 -14.94 5.88 8.41
CA VAL A 52 -15.03 7.30 8.02
C VAL A 52 -15.71 8.16 9.09
N GLY A 53 -16.23 7.57 10.17
CA GLY A 53 -17.02 8.29 11.20
C GLY A 53 -16.25 9.37 11.98
N SER A 54 -14.92 9.33 12.00
CA SER A 54 -14.08 10.37 12.61
C SER A 54 -12.66 10.34 12.06
N ALA A 55 -11.92 11.44 12.22
CA ALA A 55 -10.50 11.49 11.86
C ALA A 55 -9.69 10.40 12.59
N TYR A 56 -10.03 10.11 13.86
CA TYR A 56 -9.41 9.05 14.63
C TYR A 56 -9.68 7.66 14.03
N ALA A 57 -10.91 7.37 13.64
CA ALA A 57 -11.27 6.10 13.01
C ALA A 57 -10.56 5.90 11.66
N VAL A 58 -10.46 6.97 10.87
CA VAL A 58 -9.71 6.95 9.60
C VAL A 58 -8.24 6.63 9.87
N MET A 59 -7.61 7.34 10.82
CA MET A 59 -6.21 7.13 11.17
C MET A 59 -5.95 5.73 11.73
N ALA A 60 -6.83 5.20 12.56
CA ALA A 60 -6.75 3.83 13.09
C ALA A 60 -6.82 2.79 11.95
N TRP A 61 -7.61 3.05 10.92
CA TRP A 61 -7.69 2.16 9.76
C TRP A 61 -6.47 2.28 8.81
N VAL A 62 -5.97 3.49 8.60
CA VAL A 62 -4.88 3.78 7.64
C VAL A 62 -3.51 3.42 8.20
N LYS A 63 -3.22 3.77 9.46
CA LYS A 63 -1.87 3.68 10.03
C LYS A 63 -1.24 2.27 9.92
N PRO A 64 -1.93 1.18 10.30
CA PRO A 64 -1.37 -0.17 10.16
C PRO A 64 -1.12 -0.58 8.71
N LYS A 65 -1.91 -0.04 7.76
CA LYS A 65 -1.77 -0.34 6.32
C LYS A 65 -0.69 0.52 5.65
N ALA A 66 -0.34 1.64 6.25
CA ALA A 66 0.71 2.55 5.80
C ALA A 66 2.07 2.23 6.43
N GLU A 67 2.12 1.31 7.39
CA GLU A 67 3.35 0.88 8.03
C GLU A 67 4.17 0.03 7.04
N PRO A 68 5.46 0.32 6.86
CA PRO A 68 6.35 -0.50 6.04
C PRO A 68 6.62 -1.83 6.73
N HIS A 69 6.61 -2.91 5.96
CA HIS A 69 6.81 -4.26 6.46
C HIS A 69 7.86 -4.98 5.62
N VAL A 70 8.78 -5.67 6.30
CA VAL A 70 9.65 -6.66 5.67
C VAL A 70 8.86 -7.98 5.63
N ARG A 71 8.75 -8.59 4.46
CA ARG A 71 8.04 -9.88 4.30
C ARG A 71 9.06 -11.00 4.30
N SER A 72 8.91 -11.96 5.20
CA SER A 72 9.60 -13.24 5.06
C SER A 72 8.89 -14.09 4.00
N ILE A 73 9.65 -14.63 3.06
CA ILE A 73 9.17 -15.52 2.00
C ILE A 73 9.93 -16.84 2.07
N THR A 74 9.19 -17.94 1.93
CA THR A 74 9.72 -19.32 1.98
C THR A 74 9.40 -20.11 0.72
N SER A 75 8.66 -19.52 -0.23
CA SER A 75 8.26 -20.21 -1.46
C SER A 75 8.30 -19.32 -2.69
N GLN A 76 8.55 -19.94 -3.84
CA GLN A 76 8.51 -19.28 -5.13
C GLN A 76 7.13 -18.68 -5.44
N LYS A 77 6.04 -19.31 -4.99
CA LYS A 77 4.67 -18.80 -5.14
C LYS A 77 4.48 -17.48 -4.39
N GLN A 78 5.02 -17.36 -3.18
CA GLN A 78 4.98 -16.09 -2.43
C GLN A 78 5.83 -15.02 -3.13
N LEU A 79 7.04 -15.37 -3.57
CA LEU A 79 7.90 -14.45 -4.32
C LEU A 79 7.20 -13.91 -5.57
N GLN A 80 6.57 -14.79 -6.36
CA GLN A 80 5.80 -14.41 -7.54
C GLN A 80 4.59 -13.54 -7.16
N GLY A 81 3.90 -13.85 -6.06
CA GLY A 81 2.76 -13.07 -5.57
C GLY A 81 3.14 -11.63 -5.19
N TYR A 82 4.32 -11.42 -4.59
CA TYR A 82 4.78 -10.08 -4.21
C TYR A 82 5.47 -9.34 -5.36
N CYS A 83 6.33 -10.00 -6.14
CA CYS A 83 7.20 -9.35 -7.13
C CYS A 83 6.76 -9.53 -8.59
N GLY A 84 5.90 -10.50 -8.90
CA GLY A 84 5.49 -10.79 -10.28
C GLY A 84 4.66 -9.67 -10.93
N GLY A 85 4.07 -8.77 -10.15
CA GLY A 85 3.17 -7.71 -10.62
C GLY A 85 3.84 -6.41 -11.07
N ARG A 86 5.10 -6.44 -11.56
CA ARG A 86 5.92 -5.25 -11.90
C ARG A 86 6.23 -4.34 -10.71
N ARG A 87 6.24 -4.89 -9.49
CA ARG A 87 6.71 -4.15 -8.31
C ARG A 87 8.22 -4.27 -8.23
N THR A 88 8.89 -3.17 -7.93
CA THR A 88 10.31 -3.22 -7.58
C THR A 88 10.43 -3.93 -6.25
N CYS A 89 11.17 -5.04 -6.24
CA CYS A 89 11.43 -5.81 -5.02
C CYS A 89 12.91 -5.75 -4.68
N LEU A 90 13.20 -5.58 -3.40
CA LEU A 90 14.50 -5.85 -2.82
C LEU A 90 14.43 -7.24 -2.17
N ILE A 91 15.19 -8.19 -2.69
CA ILE A 91 15.27 -9.55 -2.16
C ILE A 91 16.62 -9.70 -1.45
N THR A 92 16.60 -10.19 -0.22
CA THR A 92 17.80 -10.34 0.61
C THR A 92 17.74 -11.62 1.44
N ARG A 93 18.89 -12.07 1.94
CA ARG A 93 19.02 -13.13 2.93
C ARG A 93 19.18 -12.60 4.36
N LEU A 94 19.17 -11.28 4.55
CA LEU A 94 19.16 -10.69 5.88
C LEU A 94 17.87 -11.13 6.61
N PRO A 95 17.94 -11.32 7.94
CA PRO A 95 16.78 -11.74 8.72
C PRO A 95 15.71 -10.64 8.68
N ALA A 96 14.44 -11.05 8.75
CA ALA A 96 13.31 -10.17 8.52
C ALA A 96 13.19 -9.05 9.58
N ASP A 97 13.74 -9.25 10.78
CA ASP A 97 13.83 -8.30 11.89
C ASP A 97 15.07 -7.38 11.81
N SER A 98 15.85 -7.46 10.73
CA SER A 98 16.99 -6.58 10.51
C SER A 98 16.54 -5.11 10.48
N ILE A 99 17.09 -4.31 11.40
CA ILE A 99 16.88 -2.87 11.50
C ILE A 99 17.15 -2.17 10.15
N ILE A 100 18.13 -2.67 9.39
CA ILE A 100 18.49 -2.12 8.08
C ILE A 100 17.33 -2.29 7.10
N LEU A 101 16.69 -3.47 7.09
CA LEU A 101 15.56 -3.75 6.21
C LEU A 101 14.33 -2.94 6.60
N GLU A 102 14.08 -2.75 7.89
CA GLU A 102 13.00 -1.86 8.35
C GLU A 102 13.23 -0.41 7.91
N GLN A 103 14.46 0.08 8.05
CA GLN A 103 14.82 1.43 7.61
C GLN A 103 14.69 1.59 6.10
N LEU A 104 15.12 0.60 5.32
CA LEU A 104 14.96 0.59 3.86
C LEU A 104 13.48 0.59 3.47
N ALA A 105 12.65 -0.24 4.09
CA ALA A 105 11.22 -0.27 3.82
C ALA A 105 10.54 1.07 4.20
N ARG A 106 11.00 1.73 5.29
CA ARG A 106 10.52 3.07 5.69
C ARG A 106 10.89 4.16 4.69
N ASN A 107 12.11 4.12 4.18
CA ASN A 107 12.66 5.14 3.28
C ASN A 107 12.17 4.96 1.84
N PHE A 108 12.09 3.72 1.37
CA PHE A 108 11.74 3.35 -0.01
C PHE A 108 10.38 2.66 -0.08
N ARG A 109 9.32 3.39 0.22
CA ARG A 109 7.93 2.85 0.29
C ARG A 109 7.35 2.32 -1.02
N THR A 110 8.04 2.53 -2.13
CA THR A 110 7.66 2.00 -3.45
C THR A 110 8.30 0.64 -3.74
N VAL A 111 9.22 0.20 -2.88
CA VAL A 111 9.96 -1.07 -3.01
C VAL A 111 9.41 -2.05 -1.98
N GLU A 112 9.08 -3.26 -2.42
CA GLU A 112 8.72 -4.36 -1.55
C GLU A 112 10.01 -5.00 -1.01
N VAL A 113 10.20 -5.02 0.30
CA VAL A 113 11.40 -5.61 0.92
C VAL A 113 11.07 -7.03 1.37
N LEU A 114 11.76 -8.01 0.77
CA LEU A 114 11.57 -9.42 1.02
C LEU A 114 12.84 -10.05 1.60
N SER A 115 12.68 -10.76 2.71
CA SER A 115 13.69 -11.63 3.29
C SER A 115 13.41 -13.06 2.86
N LEU A 116 14.39 -13.72 2.25
CA LEU A 116 14.38 -15.16 2.04
C LEU A 116 14.58 -15.79 3.42
N GLY A 117 13.58 -16.51 3.92
CA GLY A 117 13.70 -17.21 5.20
C GLY A 117 14.94 -18.11 5.20
N GLU A 118 15.58 -18.25 6.35
CA GLU A 118 16.58 -19.30 6.53
C GLU A 118 15.87 -20.65 6.34
N GLU A 119 16.30 -21.44 5.36
CA GLU A 119 15.95 -22.85 5.34
C GLU A 119 16.54 -23.49 6.61
N PRO A 120 15.76 -24.31 7.34
CA PRO A 120 16.27 -25.03 8.51
C PRO A 120 17.37 -26.03 8.15
#